data_AF-A0A956C150-F1
#
_entry.id   AF-A0A956C150-F1
#
_cell.length_a   1.000
_cell.length_b   1.000
_cell.length_c   1.000
_cell.angle_alpha   90.00
_cell.angle_beta   90.00
_cell.angle_gamma   90.00
#
_symmetry.space_group_name_H-M   'P 1'
#
loop_
_entity.id
_entity.type
_entity.pdbx_description
1 polymer ?
#
loop_
_entity_poly.entity_id
_entity_poly.type
_entity_poly.pdbx_seq_one_letter_code
_entity_poly.pdbx_strand_id
1 'polypeptide(L)'
;MASFIQPAEIDALLERVLPDGAERAFVVRCITQEGPIHHRGSSYALLRLLGVLLDELGDEGDAVADPPGETVSVRLRLPPHMAREGDDDYPLRMPTRPLDAIEPSGDRKHAALVDCLTDGPPHHALANAAMVSLLDLAITRARAKRSRDG
;
A
#
# COMPACT_ATOMS: atom_id res chain seq x y z
N MET A 1 17.22 -19.07 12.34
CA MET A 1 17.51 -17.64 12.15
C MET A 1 16.35 -16.86 12.72
N ALA A 2 16.59 -15.96 13.67
CA ALA A 2 15.59 -14.97 14.03
C ALA A 2 15.32 -14.11 12.79
N SER A 3 14.07 -14.02 12.35
CA SER A 3 13.68 -13.18 11.23
C SER A 3 13.87 -11.71 11.65
N PHE A 4 14.59 -10.91 10.86
CA PHE A 4 14.75 -9.47 11.13
C PHE A 4 13.45 -8.69 10.89
N ILE A 5 12.50 -9.29 10.15
CA ILE A 5 11.18 -8.73 9.88
C ILE A 5 10.38 -8.70 11.18
N GLN A 6 9.95 -7.51 11.58
CA GLN A 6 9.09 -7.27 12.74
C GLN A 6 7.65 -6.98 12.28
N PRO A 7 6.71 -7.94 12.32
CA PRO A 7 5.35 -7.72 11.81
C PRO A 7 4.59 -6.59 12.51
N ALA A 8 4.83 -6.40 13.81
CA ALA A 8 4.21 -5.33 14.59
C ALA A 8 4.59 -3.93 14.09
N GLU A 9 5.81 -3.74 13.55
CA GLU A 9 6.24 -2.46 12.98
C GLU A 9 5.53 -2.15 11.66
N ILE A 10 5.15 -3.18 10.90
CA ILE A 10 4.35 -3.03 9.69
C ILE A 10 2.88 -2.78 10.05
N ASP A 11 2.34 -3.50 11.04
CA ASP A 11 0.97 -3.30 11.52
C ASP A 11 0.73 -1.84 11.97
N ALA A 12 1.59 -1.32 12.85
CA ALA A 12 1.48 0.06 13.33
C ALA A 12 1.58 1.10 12.20
N LEU A 13 2.37 0.82 11.16
CA LEU A 13 2.46 1.71 10.00
C LEU A 13 1.20 1.65 9.13
N LEU A 14 0.67 0.45 8.90
CA LEU A 14 -0.50 0.24 8.06
C LEU A 14 -1.79 0.75 8.70
N GLU A 15 -1.87 0.88 10.04
CA GLU A 15 -3.01 1.49 10.73
C GLU A 15 -3.37 2.88 10.18
N ARG A 16 -2.37 3.63 9.67
CA ARG A 16 -2.54 4.96 9.09
C ARG A 16 -3.33 4.96 7.77
N VAL A 17 -3.42 3.83 7.07
CA VAL A 17 -4.03 3.72 5.73
C VAL A 17 -5.03 2.56 5.61
N LEU A 18 -5.03 1.63 6.57
CA LEU A 18 -5.90 0.48 6.64
C LEU A 18 -6.37 0.31 8.10
N PRO A 19 -7.43 1.02 8.52
CA PRO A 19 -7.85 1.09 9.92
C PRO A 19 -8.48 -0.22 10.42
N ASP A 20 -9.10 -1.01 9.55
CA ASP A 20 -9.67 -2.30 9.93
C ASP A 20 -8.56 -3.29 10.36
N GLY A 21 -8.63 -3.75 11.61
CA GLY A 21 -7.61 -4.60 12.19
C GLY A 21 -7.57 -6.02 11.62
N ALA A 22 -8.69 -6.57 11.17
CA ALA A 22 -8.74 -7.92 10.61
C ALA A 22 -8.14 -7.93 9.19
N GLU A 23 -8.51 -6.94 8.38
CA GLU A 23 -7.95 -6.74 7.04
C GLU A 23 -6.46 -6.47 7.11
N ARG A 24 -6.03 -5.61 8.05
CA ARG A 24 -4.62 -5.28 8.27
C ARG A 24 -3.81 -6.49 8.74
N ALA A 25 -4.32 -7.28 9.68
CA ALA A 25 -3.64 -8.50 10.12
C ALA A 25 -3.40 -9.48 8.97
N PHE A 26 -4.35 -9.60 8.04
CA PHE A 26 -4.18 -10.40 6.83
C PHE A 26 -3.10 -9.82 5.91
N VAL A 27 -3.10 -8.52 5.65
CA VAL A 27 -2.07 -7.85 4.81
C VAL A 27 -0.68 -8.04 5.42
N VAL A 28 -0.53 -7.81 6.73
CA VAL A 28 0.73 -8.03 7.46
C VAL A 28 1.19 -9.47 7.31
N ARG A 29 0.30 -10.46 7.45
CA ARG A 29 0.64 -11.87 7.26
C ARG A 29 1.14 -12.14 5.83
N CYS A 30 0.43 -11.65 4.81
CA CYS A 30 0.84 -11.84 3.42
C CYS A 30 2.23 -11.24 3.16
N ILE A 31 2.47 -10.00 3.58
CA ILE A 31 3.75 -9.30 3.36
C ILE A 31 4.91 -10.01 4.10
N THR A 32 4.68 -10.45 5.34
CA THR A 32 5.75 -10.92 6.22
C THR A 32 5.98 -12.43 6.19
N GLN A 33 5.00 -13.21 5.70
CA GLN A 33 5.04 -14.68 5.77
C GLN A 33 4.95 -15.35 4.41
N GLU A 34 4.39 -14.71 3.38
CA GLU A 34 4.20 -15.33 2.06
C GLU A 34 5.31 -14.92 1.07
N GLY A 35 5.72 -15.86 0.21
CA GLY A 35 6.74 -15.63 -0.81
C GLY A 35 8.20 -15.77 -0.34
N PRO A 36 9.17 -15.60 -1.26
CA PRO A 36 10.60 -15.76 -0.98
C PRO A 36 11.13 -14.75 0.05
N ILE A 37 12.07 -15.18 0.90
CA ILE A 37 12.59 -14.35 2.02
C ILE A 37 13.15 -12.99 1.58
N HIS A 38 13.81 -12.91 0.42
CA HIS A 38 14.38 -11.67 -0.09
C HIS A 38 13.29 -10.69 -0.54
N HIS A 39 12.17 -11.18 -1.08
CA HIS A 39 11.04 -10.30 -1.42
C HIS A 39 10.37 -9.75 -0.16
N ARG A 40 10.10 -10.60 0.83
CA ARG A 40 9.54 -10.17 2.14
C ARG A 40 10.45 -9.15 2.83
N GLY A 41 11.76 -9.40 2.78
CA GLY A 41 12.77 -8.51 3.33
C GLY A 41 12.80 -7.14 2.65
N SER A 42 12.71 -7.11 1.32
CA SER A 42 12.64 -5.86 0.55
C SER A 42 11.36 -5.08 0.85
N SER A 43 10.20 -5.73 0.85
CA SER A 43 8.93 -5.09 1.21
C SER A 43 8.97 -4.51 2.62
N TYR A 44 9.50 -5.25 3.59
CA TYR A 44 9.71 -4.76 4.95
C TYR A 44 10.59 -3.51 4.97
N ALA A 45 11.76 -3.53 4.33
CA ALA A 45 12.68 -2.40 4.31
C ALA A 45 12.05 -1.14 3.70
N LEU A 46 11.37 -1.27 2.55
CA LEU A 46 10.73 -0.15 1.86
C LEU A 46 9.58 0.45 2.68
N LEU A 47 8.74 -0.38 3.29
CA LEU A 47 7.68 0.08 4.18
C LEU A 47 8.24 0.83 5.39
N ARG A 48 9.30 0.31 6.03
CA ARG A 48 9.93 1.00 7.17
C ARG A 48 10.54 2.34 6.77
N LEU A 49 11.19 2.44 5.60
CA LEU A 49 11.69 3.71 5.07
C LEU A 49 10.56 4.72 4.80
N LEU A 50 9.39 4.26 4.33
CA LEU A 50 8.21 5.11 4.19
C LEU A 50 7.68 5.59 5.56
N GLY A 51 7.71 4.74 6.58
CA GLY A 51 7.40 5.13 7.96
C GLY A 51 8.31 6.26 8.45
N VAL A 52 9.63 6.11 8.27
CA VAL A 52 10.61 7.16 8.61
C VAL A 52 10.30 8.47 7.87
N LEU A 53 10.02 8.40 6.57
CA LEU A 53 9.65 9.59 5.79
C LEU A 53 8.39 10.28 6.33
N LEU A 54 7.37 9.51 6.71
CA LEU A 54 6.13 10.07 7.26
C LEU A 54 6.36 10.74 8.61
N ASP A 55 7.21 10.17 9.46
CA ASP A 55 7.55 10.74 10.75
C ASP A 55 8.32 12.08 10.60
N GLU A 56 9.21 12.19 9.61
CA GLU A 56 9.90 13.46 9.25
C GLU A 56 8.97 14.54 8.69
N LEU A 57 7.87 14.13 8.04
CA LEU A 57 6.86 15.05 7.53
C LEU A 57 5.91 15.55 8.65
N GLY A 58 5.87 14.87 9.80
CA GLY A 58 5.02 15.17 10.95
C GLY A 58 3.56 14.73 10.77
N ASP A 59 2.81 14.71 11.87
CA ASP A 59 1.37 14.39 11.88
C ASP A 59 0.55 15.69 11.75
N GLU A 60 -0.05 15.88 10.59
CA GLU A 60 -1.16 16.83 10.45
C GLU A 60 -2.47 16.10 10.74
N GLY A 61 -3.00 16.33 11.96
CA GLY A 61 -4.42 16.17 12.31
C GLY A 61 -5.10 14.90 11.81
N ASP A 62 -4.97 13.83 12.60
CA ASP A 62 -5.61 12.54 12.38
C ASP A 62 -7.13 12.64 12.13
N ALA A 63 -7.50 12.43 10.88
CA ALA A 63 -8.62 11.58 10.52
C ALA A 63 -8.36 11.09 9.09
N VAL A 64 -8.25 9.78 8.92
CA VAL A 64 -8.39 9.14 7.61
C VAL A 64 -9.84 9.39 7.18
N ALA A 65 -10.12 10.55 6.62
CA ALA A 65 -11.21 10.67 5.67
C ALA A 65 -10.88 9.70 4.53
N ASP A 66 -11.90 9.07 3.93
CA ASP A 66 -11.75 8.30 2.70
C ASP A 66 -10.73 9.01 1.80
N PRO A 67 -9.65 8.31 1.34
CA PRO A 67 -8.61 8.95 0.57
C PRO A 67 -9.26 9.72 -0.58
N PRO A 68 -9.10 11.06 -0.66
CA PRO A 68 -9.80 11.85 -1.66
C PRO A 68 -9.27 11.48 -3.04
N GLY A 69 -10.06 10.76 -3.82
CA GLY A 69 -9.70 10.37 -5.18
C GLY A 69 -10.25 9.00 -5.59
N GLU A 70 -9.96 8.63 -6.82
CA GLU A 70 -10.25 7.28 -7.34
C GLU A 70 -9.35 6.26 -6.64
N THR A 71 -9.93 5.09 -6.36
CA THR A 71 -9.22 3.96 -5.78
C THR A 71 -9.51 2.73 -6.61
N VAL A 72 -8.55 1.82 -6.63
CA VAL A 72 -8.70 0.52 -7.30
C VAL A 72 -8.56 -0.60 -6.30
N SER A 73 -9.36 -1.64 -6.48
CA SER A 73 -9.28 -2.86 -5.71
C SER A 73 -7.96 -3.60 -5.99
N VAL A 74 -7.34 -4.14 -4.94
CA VAL A 74 -6.22 -5.07 -5.12
C VAL A 74 -6.78 -6.46 -5.36
N ARG A 75 -6.55 -7.00 -6.57
CA ARG A 75 -7.05 -8.33 -6.95
C ARG A 75 -6.14 -9.42 -6.41
N LEU A 76 -6.61 -10.15 -5.41
CA LEU A 76 -5.93 -11.35 -4.95
C LEU A 76 -6.36 -12.54 -5.81
N ARG A 77 -5.55 -12.87 -6.82
CA ARG A 77 -5.84 -14.03 -7.67
C ARG A 77 -5.46 -15.31 -6.96
N LEU A 78 -6.42 -16.21 -6.75
CA LEU A 78 -6.10 -17.59 -6.39
C LEU A 78 -5.46 -18.31 -7.59
N PRO A 79 -4.62 -19.34 -7.36
CA PRO A 79 -4.18 -20.21 -8.44
C PRO A 79 -5.36 -20.78 -9.23
N PRO A 80 -5.27 -21.00 -10.56
CA PRO A 80 -6.41 -21.37 -11.40
C PRO A 80 -7.19 -22.62 -10.95
N HIS A 81 -6.53 -23.54 -10.25
CA HIS A 81 -7.14 -24.77 -9.73
C HIS A 81 -7.79 -24.61 -8.34
N MET A 82 -7.65 -23.42 -7.73
CA MET A 82 -8.27 -23.01 -6.46
C MET A 82 -9.23 -21.82 -6.64
N ALA A 83 -9.27 -21.22 -7.83
CA ALA A 83 -10.15 -20.11 -8.15
C ALA A 83 -11.61 -20.49 -7.91
N ARG A 84 -12.35 -19.66 -7.19
CA ARG A 84 -13.79 -19.83 -6.97
C ARG A 84 -14.54 -18.81 -7.83
N GLU A 85 -15.78 -19.11 -8.21
CA GLU A 85 -16.65 -18.09 -8.83
C GLU A 85 -16.82 -16.94 -7.82
N GLY A 86 -16.44 -15.73 -8.23
CA GLY A 86 -16.36 -14.58 -7.33
C GLY A 86 -15.06 -14.51 -6.53
N ASP A 87 -13.89 -14.75 -7.15
CA ASP A 87 -12.59 -14.39 -6.56
C ASP A 87 -12.57 -12.85 -6.40
N ASP A 88 -13.14 -12.40 -5.29
CA ASP A 88 -13.51 -11.04 -5.02
C ASP A 88 -12.30 -10.17 -4.69
N ASP A 89 -12.37 -8.94 -5.17
CA ASP A 89 -11.51 -7.82 -4.82
C ASP A 89 -11.22 -7.78 -3.31
N TYR A 90 -9.94 -7.69 -2.92
CA TYR A 90 -9.58 -7.57 -1.51
C TYR A 90 -9.82 -6.12 -1.03
N PRO A 91 -10.32 -5.91 0.20
CA PRO A 91 -10.78 -4.60 0.66
C PRO A 91 -9.70 -3.53 0.81
N LEU A 92 -8.41 -3.91 0.79
CA LEU A 92 -7.33 -2.93 0.65
C LEU A 92 -7.44 -2.25 -0.72
N ARG A 93 -7.89 -1.00 -0.69
CA ARG A 93 -7.97 -0.12 -1.86
C ARG A 93 -6.66 0.61 -2.06
N MET A 94 -6.14 0.60 -3.28
CA MET A 94 -4.97 1.38 -3.65
C MET A 94 -5.41 2.73 -4.23
N PRO A 95 -4.97 3.87 -3.69
CA PRO A 95 -5.24 5.17 -4.31
C PRO A 95 -4.47 5.29 -5.62
N THR A 96 -5.12 5.78 -6.67
CA THR A 96 -4.47 5.99 -7.98
C THR A 96 -3.90 7.39 -8.15
N ARG A 97 -4.40 8.37 -7.38
CA ARG A 97 -3.99 9.77 -7.44
C ARG A 97 -2.46 10.00 -7.40
N PRO A 98 -1.63 9.26 -6.64
CA PRO A 98 -0.18 9.42 -6.70
C PRO A 98 0.41 9.18 -8.09
N LEU A 99 -0.22 8.32 -8.89
CA LEU A 99 0.22 7.95 -10.23
C LEU A 99 -0.01 9.06 -11.24
N ASP A 100 -0.97 9.98 -10.98
CA ASP A 100 -1.19 11.17 -11.80
C ASP A 100 0.02 12.10 -11.88
N ALA A 101 0.94 12.01 -10.91
CA ALA A 101 2.20 12.73 -10.94
C ALA A 101 3.20 12.16 -11.97
N ILE A 102 2.94 10.96 -12.50
CA ILE A 102 3.79 10.23 -13.45
C ILE A 102 3.13 10.25 -14.84
N GLU A 103 1.89 9.78 -14.93
CA GLU A 103 1.09 9.75 -16.15
C GLU A 103 -0.34 10.18 -15.81
N PRO A 104 -0.98 11.07 -16.60
CA PRO A 104 -2.34 11.53 -16.29
C PRO A 104 -3.38 10.40 -16.27
N SER A 105 -4.31 10.45 -15.32
CA SER A 105 -5.52 9.62 -15.32
C SER A 105 -6.23 9.62 -16.68
N GLY A 106 -6.72 8.44 -17.08
CA GLY A 106 -7.35 8.22 -18.38
C GLY A 106 -6.38 7.86 -19.52
N ASP A 107 -5.07 8.04 -19.35
CA ASP A 107 -4.08 7.53 -20.30
C ASP A 107 -3.94 6.00 -20.17
N ARG A 108 -3.71 5.33 -21.31
CA ARG A 108 -3.42 3.89 -21.36
C ARG A 108 -2.19 3.51 -20.52
N LYS A 109 -1.19 4.38 -20.45
CA LYS A 109 0.00 4.13 -19.62
C LYS A 109 -0.32 4.19 -18.14
N HIS A 110 -1.20 5.09 -17.72
CA HIS A 110 -1.66 5.14 -16.33
C HIS A 110 -2.36 3.83 -15.94
N ALA A 111 -3.25 3.31 -16.80
CA ALA A 111 -3.86 1.99 -16.60
C ALA A 111 -2.81 0.86 -16.50
N ALA A 112 -1.77 0.89 -17.35
CA ALA A 112 -0.69 -0.09 -17.29
C ALA A 112 0.13 0.00 -15.98
N LEU A 113 0.30 1.19 -15.39
CA LEU A 113 0.93 1.33 -14.07
C LEU A 113 0.08 0.69 -12.98
N VAL A 114 -1.24 0.91 -13.01
CA VAL A 114 -2.17 0.28 -12.08
C VAL A 114 -2.11 -1.25 -12.20
N ASP A 115 -2.13 -1.78 -13.42
CA ASP A 115 -1.99 -3.22 -13.66
C ASP A 115 -0.67 -3.76 -13.07
N CYS A 116 0.46 -3.11 -13.35
CA CYS A 116 1.77 -3.53 -12.82
C CYS A 116 1.83 -3.54 -11.28
N LEU A 117 1.11 -2.63 -10.62
CA LEU A 117 1.13 -2.51 -9.15
C LEU A 117 0.20 -3.51 -8.47
N THR A 118 -0.91 -3.85 -9.12
CA THR A 118 -1.95 -4.73 -8.57
C THR A 118 -1.86 -6.17 -9.06
N ASP A 119 -1.08 -6.44 -10.10
CA ASP A 119 -0.86 -7.78 -10.62
C ASP A 119 0.26 -8.52 -9.88
N GLY A 120 0.12 -9.85 -9.80
CA GLY A 120 1.07 -10.75 -9.17
C GLY A 120 0.56 -11.42 -7.88
N PRO A 121 1.41 -12.22 -7.21
CA PRO A 121 1.04 -12.93 -6.00
C PRO A 121 0.60 -11.98 -4.87
N PRO A 122 -0.26 -12.42 -3.93
CA PRO A 122 -0.78 -11.60 -2.84
C PRO A 122 0.28 -10.78 -2.10
N HIS A 123 1.43 -11.38 -1.76
CA HIS A 123 2.49 -10.68 -1.03
C HIS A 123 3.07 -9.48 -1.79
N HIS A 124 3.13 -9.55 -3.13
CA HIS A 124 3.62 -8.45 -3.97
C HIS A 124 2.55 -7.37 -4.15
N ALA A 125 1.36 -7.77 -4.59
CA ALA A 125 0.27 -6.82 -4.89
C ALA A 125 -0.13 -6.03 -3.64
N LEU A 126 -0.23 -6.70 -2.48
CA LEU A 126 -0.57 -6.03 -1.21
C LEU A 126 0.57 -5.13 -0.69
N ALA A 127 1.83 -5.54 -0.86
CA ALA A 127 2.96 -4.68 -0.51
C ALA A 127 2.99 -3.41 -1.37
N ASN A 128 2.76 -3.55 -2.69
CA ASN A 128 2.69 -2.42 -3.61
C ASN A 128 1.55 -1.47 -3.24
N ALA A 129 0.35 -1.99 -3.02
CA ALA A 129 -0.80 -1.18 -2.64
C ALA A 129 -0.60 -0.44 -1.31
N ALA A 130 -0.01 -1.11 -0.32
CA ALA A 130 0.39 -0.49 0.94
C ALA A 130 1.39 0.65 0.74
N MET A 131 2.45 0.42 -0.05
CA MET A 131 3.46 1.44 -0.35
C MET A 131 2.85 2.64 -1.09
N VAL A 132 1.98 2.42 -2.07
CA VAL A 132 1.29 3.49 -2.80
C VAL A 132 0.38 4.30 -1.88
N SER A 133 -0.33 3.65 -0.95
CA SER A 133 -1.19 4.33 0.03
C SER A 133 -0.37 5.22 0.97
N LEU A 134 0.77 4.73 1.45
CA LEU A 134 1.69 5.50 2.30
C LEU A 134 2.35 6.65 1.52
N LEU A 135 2.64 6.45 0.23
CA LEU A 135 3.15 7.50 -0.65
C LEU A 135 2.11 8.60 -0.88
N ASP A 136 0.83 8.26 -1.05
CA ASP A 136 -0.24 9.27 -1.17
C ASP A 136 -0.32 10.13 0.09
N LEU A 137 -0.25 9.51 1.27
CA LEU A 137 -0.21 10.20 2.55
C LEU A 137 1.02 11.13 2.64
N ALA A 138 2.20 10.63 2.27
CA ALA A 138 3.44 11.41 2.29
C ALA A 138 3.39 12.61 1.33
N ILE A 139 2.89 12.41 0.10
CA ILE A 139 2.72 13.49 -0.88
C ILE A 139 1.74 14.55 -0.37
N THR A 140 0.66 14.12 0.27
CA THR A 140 -0.34 15.02 0.86
C THR A 140 0.29 15.90 1.94
N ARG A 141 0.98 15.29 2.92
CA ARG A 141 1.69 16.01 3.99
C ARG A 141 2.74 16.96 3.44
N ALA A 142 3.52 16.53 2.45
CA ALA A 142 4.55 17.36 1.82
C ALA A 142 3.96 18.57 1.07
N ARG A 143 2.79 18.43 0.44
CA ARG A 143 2.08 19.55 -0.19
C ARG A 143 1.55 20.53 0.85
N ALA A 144 0.90 20.04 1.91
CA ALA A 144 0.38 20.88 2.98
C ALA A 144 1.48 21.67 3.70
N LYS A 145 2.61 21.02 4.01
CA LYS A 145 3.80 21.69 4.57
C LYS A 145 4.30 22.83 3.70
N ARG A 146 4.48 22.61 2.38
CA ARG A 146 4.90 23.65 1.44
C ARG A 146 3.95 24.85 1.38
N SER A 147 2.63 24.63 1.48
CA SER A 147 1.64 25.71 1.48
C SER A 147 1.65 26.56 2.74
N ARG A 148 2.26 26.09 3.84
CA ARG A 148 2.39 26.85 5.10
C ARG A 148 3.69 27.66 5.17
N ASP A 149 4.74 27.15 4.53
CA ASP A 149 6.09 27.75 4.56
C ASP A 149 6.29 28.84 3.47
N GLY A 150 5.34 28.99 2.53
CA GLY A 150 5.36 29.98 1.44
C GLY A 150 4.38 31.12 1.67
#